data_AF-A0A4Q0Y5G7-F1
#
_entry.id   AF-A0A4Q0Y5G7-F1
#
_cell.length_a   1.000
_cell.length_b   1.000
_cell.length_c   1.000
_cell.angle_alpha   90.00
_cell.angle_beta   90.00
_cell.angle_gamma   90.00
#
_symmetry.space_group_name_H-M   'P 1'
#
loop_
_entity.id
_entity.type
_entity.pdbx_description
1 polymer ?
#
loop_
_entity_poly.entity_id
_entity_poly.type
_entity_poly.pdbx_seq_one_letter_code
_entity_poly.pdbx_strand_id
1 'polypeptide(L)'
;MELVYLWVEDYKNIKKQGFNFSPRFKCAFKDEYDENGKLKDNCELIIEENKDYVSIFPENINITAIVGENGAGKSSIQSLLNIICSRINVKLKTKYILLTSINNHIHYQSSFDFTKRNTLIENIHNISVLTYFNSIEEKYSEDKKRHLNYTDKINNMKLSNYEINQLMSMHIQEDQPFPKNQIFYFPSTIIIKPIDFSELFNQIIYDENREVTNSLELLELFEEIDNHYHKFLILFHLKNNFFEIEKLNDINYLEKEFKKYEGYITQEEFNTFFNEKTLDLDSLNREEKDFYLYNFNYFFEIDYIDSKERNWSSLSTGEQMFFGIFLNLYFFYRAIENYQNNLLITFDEIELCLHPTWQKKFLIEIIDFIKKLDTKFNLIISSHSPFILSDLPKENVIFLEEGKQVCPFEKGKQTFGANIHTLLSHGFFMKDGLMGEFAKSKISKILKFLNEENKYIDLEVKILPPLKIQNNFFEKNLKPIIKFIGEAFLREKLLKMYEIKFPKSNEAKIRELENEIKRLKNASN
;
A
#
# COMPACT_ATOMS: atom_id res chain seq x y z
N MET A 1 -7.28 20.46 -11.20
CA MET A 1 -7.22 21.02 -9.85
C MET A 1 -5.86 20.74 -9.28
N GLU A 2 -5.41 21.60 -8.37
CA GLU A 2 -4.25 21.40 -7.52
C GLU A 2 -4.69 21.61 -6.06
N LEU A 3 -4.36 20.69 -5.16
CA LEU A 3 -4.57 20.88 -3.72
C LEU A 3 -3.51 21.84 -3.20
N VAL A 4 -3.95 22.94 -2.58
CA VAL A 4 -3.06 24.05 -2.24
C VAL A 4 -2.74 24.06 -0.75
N TYR A 5 -3.76 24.10 0.10
CA TYR A 5 -3.57 24.33 1.54
C TYR A 5 -4.72 23.74 2.36
N LEU A 6 -4.40 23.28 3.57
CA LEU A 6 -5.38 22.90 4.58
C LEU A 6 -5.00 23.54 5.91
N TRP A 7 -5.91 24.29 6.52
CA TRP A 7 -5.80 24.68 7.93
C TRP A 7 -6.81 23.91 8.77
N VAL A 8 -6.40 23.53 9.99
CA VAL A 8 -7.20 22.74 10.93
C VAL A 8 -7.07 23.31 12.34
N GLU A 9 -8.19 23.58 13.00
CA GLU A 9 -8.23 24.05 14.40
C GLU A 9 -7.90 22.91 15.38
N ASP A 10 -8.62 21.80 15.27
CA ASP A 10 -8.44 20.64 16.15
C ASP A 10 -8.92 19.34 15.50
N TYR A 11 -8.00 18.44 15.17
CA TYR A 11 -8.35 17.10 14.69
C TYR A 11 -7.30 16.07 15.12
N LYS A 12 -7.69 15.14 16.01
CA LYS A 12 -6.78 14.14 16.60
C LYS A 12 -5.56 14.84 17.24
N ASN A 13 -4.37 14.58 16.72
CA ASN A 13 -3.11 15.16 17.17
C ASN A 13 -2.75 16.49 16.46
N ILE A 14 -3.54 16.93 15.47
CA ILE A 14 -3.34 18.20 14.75
C ILE A 14 -4.06 19.31 15.51
N LYS A 15 -3.34 20.37 15.86
CA LYS A 15 -3.89 21.53 16.58
C LYS A 15 -3.41 22.82 15.91
N LYS A 16 -4.35 23.65 15.47
CA LYS A 16 -4.11 25.02 14.95
C LYS A 16 -3.01 25.07 13.89
N GLN A 17 -3.06 24.15 12.93
CA GLN A 17 -1.98 23.92 12.00
C GLN A 17 -2.43 24.11 10.56
N GLY A 18 -1.61 24.84 9.80
CA GLY A 18 -1.69 24.94 8.34
C GLY A 18 -0.73 23.98 7.64
N PHE A 19 -1.16 23.37 6.55
CA PHE A 19 -0.38 22.47 5.71
C PHE A 19 -0.37 22.97 4.27
N ASN A 20 0.81 23.22 3.71
CA ASN A 20 0.97 23.61 2.31
C ASN A 20 1.22 22.36 1.45
N PHE A 21 0.32 22.09 0.51
CA PHE A 21 0.39 20.93 -0.41
C PHE A 21 0.96 21.30 -1.78
N SER A 22 0.98 22.59 -2.11
CA SER A 22 1.51 23.07 -3.37
C SER A 22 2.72 23.99 -3.13
N PRO A 23 3.86 23.74 -3.77
CA PRO A 23 5.00 24.66 -3.78
C PRO A 23 4.77 25.94 -4.61
N ARG A 24 3.71 25.97 -5.42
CA ARG A 24 3.32 27.15 -6.21
C ARG A 24 2.72 28.25 -5.34
N PHE A 25 2.17 27.91 -4.17
CA PHE A 25 1.54 28.88 -3.29
C PHE A 25 2.13 28.80 -1.89
N LYS A 26 2.39 29.95 -1.29
CA LYS A 26 2.71 30.08 0.12
C LYS A 26 1.48 30.59 0.85
N CYS A 27 0.85 29.69 1.60
CA CYS A 27 -0.36 29.99 2.35
C CYS A 27 -0.10 29.99 3.85
N ALA A 28 -0.73 30.94 4.54
CA ALA A 28 -0.71 31.01 6.00
C ALA A 28 -2.03 31.59 6.52
N PHE A 29 -2.66 30.89 7.46
CA PHE A 29 -3.80 31.43 8.20
C PHE A 29 -3.30 32.00 9.52
N LYS A 30 -3.58 33.29 9.75
CA LYS A 30 -3.30 33.98 11.00
C LYS A 30 -4.50 33.81 11.92
N ASP A 31 -4.47 32.78 12.74
CA ASP A 31 -5.50 32.51 13.74
C ASP A 31 -5.26 33.29 15.03
N GLU A 32 -6.29 33.96 15.51
CA GLU A 32 -6.33 34.64 16.80
C GLU A 32 -7.49 34.11 17.63
N TYR A 33 -7.31 33.96 18.94
CA TYR A 33 -8.35 33.49 19.86
C TYR A 33 -8.63 34.55 20.91
N ASP A 34 -9.89 34.62 21.34
CA ASP A 34 -10.30 35.42 22.49
C ASP A 34 -9.90 34.76 23.83
N GLU A 35 -10.19 35.44 24.93
CA GLU A 35 -9.90 34.97 26.29
C GLU A 35 -10.63 33.66 26.64
N ASN A 36 -11.72 33.34 25.95
CA ASN A 36 -12.50 32.11 26.14
C ASN A 36 -12.02 30.97 25.23
N GLY A 37 -10.96 31.18 24.45
CA GLY A 37 -10.43 30.19 23.51
C GLY A 37 -11.25 30.03 22.23
N LYS A 38 -12.14 30.98 21.91
CA LYS A 38 -12.89 31.01 20.66
C LYS A 38 -12.10 31.78 19.59
N LEU A 39 -12.04 31.22 18.38
CA LEU A 39 -11.44 31.87 17.22
C LEU A 39 -12.13 33.22 16.94
N LYS A 40 -11.35 34.29 16.76
CA LYS A 40 -11.85 35.64 16.49
C LYS A 40 -12.29 35.80 15.03
N ASP A 41 -13.19 36.74 14.78
CA ASP A 41 -13.73 36.99 13.44
C ASP A 41 -12.74 37.73 12.49
N ASN A 42 -11.72 38.39 13.04
CA ASN A 42 -10.72 39.15 12.30
C ASN A 42 -9.52 38.30 11.82
N CYS A 43 -9.59 36.97 11.90
CA CYS A 43 -8.55 36.09 11.38
C CYS A 43 -8.37 36.27 9.87
N GLU A 44 -7.11 36.14 9.42
CA GLU A 44 -6.71 36.51 8.07
C GLU A 44 -6.02 35.35 7.35
N LEU A 45 -6.46 35.04 6.13
CA LEU A 45 -5.79 34.09 5.25
C LEU A 45 -4.89 34.82 4.24
N ILE A 46 -3.59 34.50 4.27
CA ILE A 46 -2.57 35.01 3.35
C ILE A 46 -2.26 33.94 2.31
N ILE A 47 -2.25 34.33 1.05
CA ILE A 47 -1.91 33.48 -0.10
C ILE A 47 -0.98 34.28 -1.01
N GLU A 48 0.24 33.78 -1.19
CA GLU A 48 1.25 34.37 -2.08
C GLU A 48 1.61 33.35 -3.16
N GLU A 49 1.49 33.72 -4.44
CA GLU A 49 1.92 32.87 -5.55
C GLU A 49 3.43 32.99 -5.77
N ASN A 50 4.11 31.85 -5.81
CA ASN A 50 5.52 31.73 -6.12
C ASN A 50 5.71 31.74 -7.64
N LYS A 51 6.10 32.90 -8.18
CA LYS A 51 6.31 33.10 -9.63
C LYS A 51 7.52 32.34 -10.18
N ASP A 52 8.45 31.97 -9.32
CA ASP A 52 9.66 31.22 -9.68
C ASP A 52 9.45 29.69 -9.56
N TYR A 53 8.22 29.25 -9.31
CA TYR A 53 7.88 27.84 -9.23
C TYR A 53 8.10 27.13 -10.56
N VAL A 54 8.81 25.99 -10.49
CA VAL A 54 9.00 25.08 -11.61
C VAL A 54 8.52 23.70 -11.18
N SER A 55 7.59 23.12 -11.93
CA SER A 55 7.17 21.73 -11.77
C SER A 55 8.11 20.80 -12.53
N ILE A 56 8.48 19.68 -11.92
CA ILE A 56 9.17 18.56 -12.58
C ILE A 56 8.19 17.46 -13.02
N PHE A 57 6.90 17.61 -12.72
CA PHE A 57 5.85 16.64 -13.03
C PHE A 57 5.08 17.04 -14.30
N PRO A 58 4.41 16.09 -14.98
CA PRO A 58 3.49 16.41 -16.07
C PRO A 58 2.41 17.41 -15.66
N GLU A 59 1.90 18.22 -16.62
CA GLU A 59 0.98 19.33 -16.33
C GLU A 59 -0.31 18.93 -15.61
N ASN A 60 -0.77 17.69 -15.79
CA ASN A 60 -1.99 17.18 -15.18
C ASN A 60 -1.76 16.50 -13.82
N ILE A 61 -0.55 16.56 -13.25
CA ILE A 61 -0.19 15.83 -12.02
C ILE A 61 0.45 16.78 -11.00
N ASN A 62 -0.10 16.80 -9.78
CA ASN A 62 0.55 17.38 -8.62
C ASN A 62 0.81 16.29 -7.57
N ILE A 63 1.97 16.33 -6.92
CA ILE A 63 2.39 15.30 -5.96
C ILE A 63 2.89 15.96 -4.68
N THR A 64 2.39 15.47 -3.55
CA THR A 64 2.84 15.85 -2.21
C THR A 64 3.14 14.60 -1.39
N ALA A 65 4.31 14.53 -0.77
CA ALA A 65 4.58 13.52 0.24
C ALA A 65 4.35 14.06 1.65
N ILE A 66 3.90 13.20 2.56
CA ILE A 66 3.79 13.48 3.99
C ILE A 66 4.71 12.50 4.73
N VAL A 67 5.72 13.03 5.40
CA VAL A 67 6.76 12.23 6.07
C VAL A 67 6.84 12.64 7.54
N GLY A 68 7.03 11.68 8.44
CA GLY A 68 7.05 11.92 9.88
C GLY A 68 7.19 10.61 10.64
N GLU A 69 7.55 10.69 11.92
CA GLU A 69 7.57 9.51 12.80
C GLU A 69 6.18 8.87 12.96
N ASN A 70 6.15 7.67 13.54
CA ASN A 70 4.90 7.01 13.87
C ASN A 70 4.09 7.88 14.85
N GLY A 71 2.80 8.07 14.58
CA GLY A 71 1.96 8.95 15.38
C GLY A 71 2.10 10.45 15.08
N ALA A 72 2.96 10.87 14.14
CA ALA A 72 3.13 12.29 13.79
C ALA A 72 1.89 12.93 13.13
N GLY A 73 0.90 12.14 12.70
CA GLY A 73 -0.38 12.64 12.13
C GLY A 73 -0.55 12.45 10.62
N LYS A 74 0.32 11.67 9.95
CA LYS A 74 0.25 11.41 8.50
C LYS A 74 -1.13 10.89 8.04
N SER A 75 -1.57 9.76 8.59
CA SER A 75 -2.89 9.18 8.32
C SER A 75 -4.04 10.06 8.83
N SER A 76 -3.81 10.88 9.88
CA SER A 76 -4.80 11.87 10.34
C SER A 76 -5.10 12.92 9.27
N ILE A 77 -4.07 13.46 8.60
CA ILE A 77 -4.24 14.43 7.50
C ILE A 77 -5.00 13.78 6.33
N GLN A 78 -4.58 12.60 5.89
CA GLN A 78 -5.25 11.92 4.77
C GLN A 78 -6.71 11.56 5.09
N SER A 79 -6.97 11.06 6.30
CA SER A 79 -8.33 10.77 6.76
C SER A 79 -9.20 12.02 6.76
N LEU A 80 -8.68 13.16 7.24
CA LEU A 80 -9.40 14.43 7.22
C LEU A 80 -9.69 14.91 5.80
N LEU A 81 -8.71 14.86 4.90
CA LEU A 81 -8.90 15.21 3.49
C LEU A 81 -9.94 14.32 2.81
N ASN A 82 -9.92 13.01 3.10
CA ASN A 82 -10.93 12.09 2.58
C ASN A 82 -12.32 12.49 3.06
N ILE A 83 -12.53 12.78 4.35
CA ILE A 83 -13.83 13.21 4.88
C ILE A 83 -14.29 14.53 4.23
N ILE A 84 -13.40 15.53 4.14
CA ILE A 84 -13.74 16.85 3.59
C ILE A 84 -14.10 16.74 2.09
N CYS A 85 -13.30 16.04 1.30
CA CYS A 85 -13.44 15.98 -0.15
C CYS A 85 -14.51 14.99 -0.62
N SER A 86 -14.70 13.86 0.07
CA SER A 86 -15.72 12.87 -0.29
C SER A 86 -17.16 13.30 0.02
N ARG A 87 -17.34 14.43 0.75
CA ARG A 87 -18.64 14.94 1.22
C ARG A 87 -19.51 13.86 1.88
N ILE A 88 -18.89 12.85 2.51
CA ILE A 88 -19.62 11.93 3.37
C ILE A 88 -20.33 12.81 4.41
N ASN A 89 -21.61 12.57 4.63
CA ASN A 89 -22.51 13.39 5.44
C ASN A 89 -22.19 13.29 6.97
N VAL A 90 -20.91 13.38 7.32
CA VAL A 90 -20.39 13.40 8.68
C VAL A 90 -20.24 14.86 9.09
N LYS A 91 -20.95 15.26 10.15
CA LYS A 91 -20.72 16.56 10.79
C LYS A 91 -19.31 16.57 11.39
N LEU A 92 -18.35 17.11 10.63
CA LEU A 92 -17.02 17.45 11.15
C LEU A 92 -17.17 18.53 12.22
N LYS A 93 -16.81 18.21 13.47
CA LYS A 93 -16.82 19.17 14.59
C LYS A 93 -15.63 20.14 14.56
N THR A 94 -14.65 19.88 13.70
CA THR A 94 -13.42 20.67 13.59
C THR A 94 -13.60 21.84 12.65
N LYS A 95 -13.01 22.99 12.99
CA LYS A 95 -12.90 24.10 12.04
C LYS A 95 -11.77 23.85 11.06
N TYR A 96 -12.03 24.07 9.78
CA TYR A 96 -11.02 23.94 8.74
C TYR A 96 -11.17 24.98 7.62
N ILE A 97 -10.08 25.17 6.88
CA ILE A 97 -10.06 25.89 5.60
C ILE A 97 -9.31 25.00 4.61
N LEU A 98 -9.95 24.62 3.52
CA LEU A 98 -9.36 23.87 2.41
C LEU A 98 -9.25 24.80 1.19
N LEU A 99 -8.06 24.91 0.60
CA LEU A 99 -7.81 25.65 -0.64
C LEU A 99 -7.44 24.72 -1.78
N THR A 100 -8.00 25.00 -2.96
CA THR A 100 -7.66 24.32 -4.21
C THR A 100 -7.48 25.33 -5.33
N SER A 101 -6.64 25.03 -6.32
CA SER A 101 -6.46 25.82 -7.53
C SER A 101 -7.08 25.09 -8.72
N ILE A 102 -8.01 25.74 -9.43
CA ILE A 102 -8.67 25.19 -10.63
C ILE A 102 -8.61 26.27 -11.70
N ASN A 103 -8.05 25.92 -12.86
CA ASN A 103 -7.87 26.84 -13.99
C ASN A 103 -7.19 28.17 -13.57
N ASN A 104 -6.18 28.08 -12.70
CA ASN A 104 -5.45 29.22 -12.12
C ASN A 104 -6.26 30.14 -11.21
N HIS A 105 -7.46 29.74 -10.79
CA HIS A 105 -8.24 30.42 -9.76
C HIS A 105 -8.20 29.66 -8.45
N ILE A 106 -8.10 30.38 -7.33
CA ILE A 106 -8.15 29.78 -5.99
C ILE A 106 -9.60 29.67 -5.53
N HIS A 107 -9.99 28.44 -5.21
CA HIS A 107 -11.25 28.07 -4.60
C HIS A 107 -11.03 27.68 -3.15
N TYR A 108 -12.03 27.90 -2.30
CA TYR A 108 -11.97 27.48 -0.91
C TYR A 108 -13.28 26.85 -0.41
N GLN A 109 -13.13 26.01 0.62
CA GLN A 109 -14.21 25.50 1.45
C GLN A 109 -13.80 25.70 2.91
N SER A 110 -14.72 26.21 3.72
CA SER A 110 -14.50 26.36 5.14
C SER A 110 -15.76 26.01 5.92
N SER A 111 -15.57 25.57 7.16
CA SER A 111 -16.65 25.34 8.11
C SER A 111 -16.99 26.58 8.95
N PHE A 112 -16.37 27.73 8.67
CA PHE A 112 -16.58 29.00 9.39
C PHE A 112 -16.21 30.20 8.50
N ASP A 113 -16.61 31.40 8.92
CA ASP A 113 -16.33 32.65 8.20
C ASP A 113 -15.00 33.29 8.64
N PHE A 114 -14.28 33.93 7.71
CA PHE A 114 -13.01 34.63 7.97
C PHE A 114 -12.73 35.75 6.95
N THR A 115 -11.76 36.63 7.24
CA THR A 115 -11.41 37.77 6.37
C THR A 115 -10.49 37.36 5.21
N LYS A 116 -10.79 37.83 3.99
CA LYS A 116 -10.10 37.49 2.75
C LYS A 116 -9.38 38.71 2.18
N ARG A 117 -8.08 38.62 1.89
CA ARG A 117 -7.33 39.72 1.21
C ARG A 117 -7.33 39.62 -0.32
N ASN A 118 -7.59 38.45 -0.90
CA ASN A 118 -7.59 38.21 -2.34
C ASN A 118 -8.97 37.78 -2.85
N THR A 119 -9.23 37.94 -4.16
CA THR A 119 -10.43 37.39 -4.82
C THR A 119 -10.39 35.86 -4.80
N LEU A 120 -11.07 35.28 -3.82
CA LEU A 120 -11.31 33.84 -3.70
C LEU A 120 -12.66 33.49 -4.31
N ILE A 121 -12.73 32.36 -5.00
CA ILE A 121 -14.00 31.82 -5.52
C ILE A 121 -14.61 30.89 -4.46
N GLU A 122 -15.84 31.18 -4.07
CA GLU A 122 -16.60 30.33 -3.15
C GLU A 122 -17.05 29.05 -3.85
N ASN A 123 -16.97 27.93 -3.11
CA ASN A 123 -17.27 26.54 -3.50
C ASN A 123 -16.14 25.80 -4.20
N ILE A 124 -15.71 24.71 -3.56
CA ILE A 124 -14.87 23.69 -4.16
C ILE A 124 -15.75 22.85 -5.12
N HIS A 125 -15.31 22.76 -6.37
CA HIS A 125 -15.87 21.85 -7.38
C HIS A 125 -15.78 20.38 -6.92
N ASN A 126 -16.58 19.48 -7.49
CA ASN A 126 -16.60 18.07 -7.09
C ASN A 126 -15.19 17.45 -7.14
N ILE A 127 -14.69 16.99 -5.99
CA ILE A 127 -13.43 16.24 -5.85
C ILE A 127 -13.79 14.79 -5.59
N SER A 128 -13.40 13.91 -6.51
CA SER A 128 -13.44 12.47 -6.25
C SER A 128 -12.18 12.06 -5.50
N VAL A 129 -12.33 11.27 -4.44
CA VAL A 129 -11.18 10.78 -3.64
C VAL A 129 -11.05 9.28 -3.81
N LEU A 130 -9.86 8.80 -4.14
CA LEU A 130 -9.48 7.40 -4.10
C LEU A 130 -8.35 7.22 -3.08
N THR A 131 -8.52 6.32 -2.11
CA THR A 131 -7.56 6.15 -1.02
C THR A 131 -7.13 4.70 -0.93
N TYR A 132 -5.82 4.46 -0.98
CA TYR A 132 -5.21 3.16 -0.75
C TYR A 132 -4.59 3.13 0.63
N PHE A 133 -5.03 2.19 1.47
CA PHE A 133 -4.53 2.02 2.84
C PHE A 133 -3.62 0.79 2.93
N ASN A 134 -2.51 0.90 3.65
CA ASN A 134 -1.65 -0.25 3.97
C ASN A 134 -2.31 -1.28 4.91
N SER A 135 -3.48 -0.98 5.50
CA SER A 135 -4.17 -1.95 6.34
C SER A 135 -4.59 -3.15 5.49
N ILE A 136 -3.94 -4.29 5.76
CA ILE A 136 -4.43 -5.66 5.51
C ILE A 136 -5.68 -5.93 6.37
N GLU A 137 -6.52 -4.93 6.59
CA GLU A 137 -7.92 -5.21 6.81
C GLU A 137 -8.41 -5.62 5.44
N GLU A 138 -8.22 -6.91 5.12
CA GLU A 138 -9.25 -7.66 4.44
C GLU A 138 -10.54 -7.25 5.15
N LYS A 139 -11.23 -6.25 4.61
CA LYS A 139 -12.67 -6.26 4.70
C LYS A 139 -13.03 -7.55 4.00
N TYR A 140 -13.03 -8.66 4.75
CA TYR A 140 -13.98 -9.71 4.54
C TYR A 140 -15.31 -8.96 4.55
N SER A 141 -15.76 -8.59 3.36
CA SER A 141 -17.16 -8.38 3.12
C SER A 141 -17.78 -9.74 3.45
N GLU A 142 -18.15 -9.94 4.71
CA GLU A 142 -19.00 -11.06 5.15
C GLU A 142 -20.27 -11.14 4.28
N ASP A 143 -20.61 -10.05 3.59
CA ASP A 143 -21.54 -10.05 2.48
C ASP A 143 -20.87 -10.41 1.13
N LYS A 144 -20.55 -11.70 0.91
CA LYS A 144 -20.42 -12.28 -0.47
C LYS A 144 -21.71 -12.09 -1.33
N LYS A 145 -22.77 -11.49 -0.75
CA LYS A 145 -24.09 -11.25 -1.35
C LYS A 145 -24.40 -9.76 -1.61
N ARG A 146 -23.53 -8.81 -1.25
CA ARG A 146 -23.76 -7.41 -1.64
C ARG A 146 -23.18 -7.17 -3.02
N HIS A 147 -24.07 -6.88 -3.97
CA HIS A 147 -23.72 -6.23 -5.22
C HIS A 147 -22.92 -4.97 -4.89
N LEU A 148 -21.61 -4.96 -5.18
CA LEU A 148 -20.80 -3.76 -5.01
C LEU A 148 -21.25 -2.74 -6.05
N ASN A 149 -22.03 -1.75 -5.61
CA ASN A 149 -22.19 -0.53 -6.38
C ASN A 149 -20.84 0.21 -6.34
N TYR A 150 -20.46 0.92 -7.40
CA TYR A 150 -19.19 1.67 -7.50
C TYR A 150 -18.85 2.55 -6.27
N THR A 151 -19.84 2.94 -5.47
CA THR A 151 -19.66 3.66 -4.20
C THR A 151 -18.97 2.83 -3.11
N ASP A 152 -19.03 1.50 -3.18
CA ASP A 152 -18.33 0.55 -2.34
C ASP A 152 -16.90 0.41 -2.86
N LYS A 153 -16.07 1.44 -2.59
CA LYS A 153 -14.70 1.52 -3.12
C LYS A 153 -13.90 0.26 -2.75
N ILE A 154 -13.59 -0.57 -3.74
CA ILE A 154 -12.54 -1.59 -3.64
C ILE A 154 -11.22 -0.83 -3.58
N ASN A 155 -10.77 -0.51 -2.37
CA ASN A 155 -9.51 0.21 -2.12
C ASN A 155 -8.35 -0.76 -1.85
N ASN A 156 -8.58 -2.07 -2.02
CA ASN A 156 -7.61 -3.11 -1.76
C ASN A 156 -6.53 -3.07 -2.83
N MET A 157 -5.26 -2.95 -2.42
CA MET A 157 -4.14 -2.96 -3.36
C MET A 157 -3.91 -4.34 -3.93
N LYS A 158 -4.01 -5.38 -3.09
CA LYS A 158 -4.01 -6.77 -3.54
C LYS A 158 -5.45 -7.19 -3.72
N LEU A 159 -5.85 -7.36 -4.98
CA LEU A 159 -7.18 -7.81 -5.33
C LEU A 159 -7.26 -9.34 -5.26
N SER A 160 -8.38 -9.85 -4.75
CA SER A 160 -8.80 -11.24 -4.92
C SER A 160 -9.28 -11.48 -6.36
N ASN A 161 -9.30 -12.75 -6.80
CA ASN A 161 -9.86 -13.10 -8.11
C ASN A 161 -11.31 -12.64 -8.24
N TYR A 162 -12.09 -12.68 -7.16
CA TYR A 162 -13.46 -12.16 -7.16
C TYR A 162 -13.50 -10.66 -7.48
N GLU A 163 -12.70 -9.84 -6.80
CA GLU A 163 -12.66 -8.39 -7.04
C GLU A 163 -12.17 -8.07 -8.47
N ILE A 164 -11.17 -8.80 -8.98
CA ILE A 164 -10.73 -8.63 -10.36
C ILE A 164 -11.87 -8.97 -11.32
N ASN A 165 -12.57 -10.09 -11.13
CA ASN A 165 -13.71 -10.49 -11.97
C ASN A 165 -14.82 -9.43 -11.96
N GLN A 166 -15.11 -8.82 -10.80
CA GLN A 166 -16.08 -7.72 -10.70
C GLN A 166 -15.63 -6.45 -11.43
N LEU A 167 -14.35 -6.09 -11.34
CA LEU A 167 -13.82 -4.95 -12.10
C LEU A 167 -13.83 -5.23 -13.61
N MET A 168 -13.44 -6.44 -14.02
CA MET A 168 -13.46 -6.84 -15.44
C MET A 168 -14.88 -6.92 -16.01
N SER A 169 -15.88 -7.25 -15.19
CA SER A 169 -17.28 -7.18 -15.60
C SER A 169 -17.79 -5.73 -15.78
N MET A 170 -17.08 -4.72 -15.29
CA MET A 170 -17.42 -3.32 -15.58
C MET A 170 -16.83 -2.83 -16.90
N HIS A 171 -15.71 -3.40 -17.36
CA HIS A 171 -15.10 -3.07 -18.65
C HIS A 171 -16.06 -3.28 -19.83
N ILE A 172 -17.07 -4.11 -19.63
CA ILE A 172 -18.15 -4.49 -20.55
C ILE A 172 -18.90 -3.30 -21.15
N GLN A 173 -19.02 -2.19 -20.42
CA GLN A 173 -19.89 -1.09 -20.84
C GLN A 173 -19.20 -0.11 -21.78
N GLU A 174 -17.88 -0.19 -21.93
CA GLU A 174 -17.10 0.89 -22.53
C GLU A 174 -15.96 0.33 -23.41
N ASP A 175 -16.16 0.34 -24.74
CA ASP A 175 -15.17 0.01 -25.79
C ASP A 175 -13.98 1.00 -25.81
N GLN A 176 -13.21 1.11 -24.72
CA GLN A 176 -12.08 2.03 -24.62
C GLN A 176 -10.81 1.30 -24.18
N PRO A 177 -9.68 1.51 -24.88
CA PRO A 177 -8.43 0.79 -24.61
C PRO A 177 -7.81 1.23 -23.28
N PHE A 178 -7.39 0.26 -22.47
CA PHE A 178 -6.71 0.51 -21.21
C PHE A 178 -5.29 1.08 -21.42
N PRO A 179 -4.82 2.05 -20.61
CA PRO A 179 -3.47 2.59 -20.74
C PRO A 179 -2.39 1.57 -20.39
N LYS A 180 -1.50 1.24 -21.33
CA LYS A 180 -0.34 0.35 -21.08
C LYS A 180 0.76 1.08 -20.30
N ASN A 181 1.44 0.45 -19.34
CA ASN A 181 2.71 0.96 -18.76
C ASN A 181 3.79 -0.15 -18.72
N GLN A 182 4.93 0.05 -18.04
CA GLN A 182 6.06 -0.89 -18.13
C GLN A 182 5.83 -2.20 -17.37
N ILE A 183 5.12 -2.13 -16.24
CA ILE A 183 4.84 -3.26 -15.34
C ILE A 183 3.45 -3.82 -15.55
N PHE A 184 2.49 -2.97 -15.87
CA PHE A 184 1.08 -3.29 -16.04
C PHE A 184 0.71 -3.28 -17.52
N TYR A 185 0.29 -4.44 -17.97
CA TYR A 185 -0.39 -4.64 -19.22
C TYR A 185 -1.78 -5.08 -18.87
N PHE A 186 -2.76 -4.44 -19.48
CA PHE A 186 -4.13 -4.88 -19.31
C PHE A 186 -4.26 -6.31 -19.83
N PRO A 187 -4.99 -7.19 -19.12
CA PRO A 187 -5.27 -8.53 -19.59
C PRO A 187 -5.85 -8.51 -21.01
N SER A 188 -5.20 -9.26 -21.90
CA SER A 188 -5.70 -9.49 -23.26
C SER A 188 -6.41 -10.83 -23.37
N THR A 189 -6.08 -11.79 -22.50
CA THR A 189 -6.65 -13.13 -22.56
C THR A 189 -7.22 -13.50 -21.21
N ILE A 190 -8.33 -14.21 -21.24
CA ILE A 190 -8.96 -14.80 -20.06
C ILE A 190 -8.98 -16.31 -20.20
N ILE A 191 -8.54 -16.98 -19.14
CA ILE A 191 -8.67 -18.42 -18.96
C ILE A 191 -9.84 -18.63 -18.01
N ILE A 192 -10.78 -19.47 -18.42
CA ILE A 192 -11.95 -19.84 -17.63
C ILE A 192 -11.95 -21.36 -17.50
N LYS A 193 -11.83 -21.87 -16.27
CA LYS A 193 -11.85 -23.31 -15.97
C LYS A 193 -12.97 -23.61 -14.99
N PRO A 194 -13.91 -24.51 -15.29
CA PRO A 194 -14.84 -25.00 -14.27
C PRO A 194 -14.07 -25.60 -13.09
N ILE A 195 -14.44 -25.23 -11.87
CA ILE A 195 -13.87 -25.83 -10.65
C ILE A 195 -14.37 -27.27 -10.55
N ASP A 196 -13.53 -28.18 -10.06
CA ASP A 196 -13.98 -29.53 -9.74
C ASP A 196 -15.12 -29.47 -8.72
N PHE A 197 -16.25 -30.10 -9.06
CA PHE A 197 -17.44 -30.02 -8.24
C PHE A 197 -17.29 -30.69 -6.87
N SER A 198 -16.39 -31.67 -6.72
CA SER A 198 -16.08 -32.27 -5.42
C SER A 198 -15.24 -31.33 -4.57
N GLU A 199 -14.28 -30.62 -5.19
CA GLU A 199 -13.54 -29.56 -4.52
C GLU A 199 -14.48 -28.43 -4.06
N LEU A 200 -15.36 -27.97 -4.95
CA LEU A 200 -16.32 -26.91 -4.65
C LEU A 200 -17.31 -27.33 -3.56
N PHE A 201 -17.77 -28.58 -3.57
CA PHE A 201 -18.60 -29.14 -2.51
C PHE A 201 -17.91 -29.04 -1.15
N ASN A 202 -16.64 -29.49 -1.05
CA ASN A 202 -15.88 -29.41 0.18
C ASN A 202 -15.72 -27.96 0.67
N GLN A 203 -15.44 -27.01 -0.25
CA GLN A 203 -15.35 -25.60 0.11
C GLN A 203 -16.68 -25.04 0.67
N ILE A 204 -17.83 -25.49 0.16
CA ILE A 204 -19.15 -25.05 0.64
C ILE A 204 -19.49 -25.66 2.01
N ILE A 205 -19.19 -26.95 2.21
CA ILE A 205 -19.57 -27.69 3.41
C ILE A 205 -18.68 -27.32 4.61
N TYR A 206 -17.39 -27.07 4.36
CA TYR A 206 -16.41 -26.76 5.40
C TYR A 206 -16.08 -25.26 5.47
N ASP A 207 -16.94 -24.38 4.92
CA ASP A 207 -16.81 -22.93 5.13
C ASP A 207 -16.99 -22.64 6.63
N GLU A 208 -15.94 -22.10 7.28
CA GLU A 208 -15.92 -21.84 8.73
C GLU A 208 -17.06 -20.94 9.22
N ASN A 209 -17.69 -20.19 8.31
CA ASN A 209 -18.81 -19.29 8.61
C ASN A 209 -20.18 -19.98 8.50
N ARG A 210 -20.22 -21.30 8.26
CA ARG A 210 -21.45 -22.01 7.95
C ARG A 210 -21.49 -23.38 8.62
N GLU A 211 -22.38 -23.55 9.58
CA GLU A 211 -22.67 -24.86 10.15
C GLU A 211 -23.61 -25.62 9.21
N VAL A 212 -23.06 -26.59 8.47
CA VAL A 212 -23.86 -27.54 7.68
C VAL A 212 -24.08 -28.81 8.50
N THR A 213 -25.29 -29.00 9.02
CA THR A 213 -25.71 -30.27 9.62
C THR A 213 -25.80 -31.36 8.56
N ASN A 214 -25.47 -32.61 8.92
CA ASN A 214 -25.50 -33.80 8.06
C ASN A 214 -24.50 -33.77 6.88
N SER A 215 -23.31 -33.22 7.08
CA SER A 215 -22.26 -33.16 6.04
C SER A 215 -21.91 -34.52 5.41
N LEU A 216 -21.90 -35.61 6.20
CA LEU A 216 -21.64 -36.97 5.69
C LEU A 216 -22.74 -37.45 4.74
N GLU A 217 -24.00 -37.27 5.12
CA GLU A 217 -25.17 -37.69 4.34
C GLU A 217 -25.25 -36.90 3.02
N LEU A 218 -24.90 -35.61 3.06
CA LEU A 218 -24.77 -34.77 1.87
C LEU A 218 -23.62 -35.20 0.96
N LEU A 219 -22.50 -35.63 1.53
CA LEU A 219 -21.35 -36.11 0.75
C LEU A 219 -21.70 -37.41 0.02
N GLU A 220 -22.30 -38.37 0.73
CA GLU A 220 -22.77 -39.64 0.15
C GLU A 220 -23.74 -39.37 -1.01
N LEU A 221 -24.73 -38.51 -0.78
CA LEU A 221 -25.69 -38.08 -1.82
C LEU A 221 -25.00 -37.48 -3.06
N PHE A 222 -24.02 -36.61 -2.82
CA PHE A 222 -23.32 -35.90 -3.89
C PHE A 222 -22.39 -36.81 -4.70
N GLU A 223 -21.82 -37.83 -4.06
CA GLU A 223 -21.01 -38.85 -4.71
C GLU A 223 -21.86 -39.83 -5.54
N GLU A 224 -23.07 -40.18 -5.10
CA GLU A 224 -23.99 -41.09 -5.80
C GLU A 224 -24.56 -40.51 -7.11
N ILE A 225 -24.62 -39.19 -7.26
CA ILE A 225 -25.20 -38.54 -8.43
C ILE A 225 -24.17 -38.52 -9.57
N ASP A 226 -24.45 -39.16 -10.70
CA ASP A 226 -23.55 -39.09 -11.87
C ASP A 226 -23.77 -37.85 -12.75
N ASN A 227 -24.98 -37.28 -12.73
CA ASN A 227 -25.35 -36.19 -13.64
C ASN A 227 -24.69 -34.86 -13.20
N HIS A 228 -23.82 -34.32 -14.05
CA HIS A 228 -23.08 -33.09 -13.79
C HIS A 228 -24.00 -31.86 -13.61
N TYR A 229 -25.08 -31.75 -14.38
CA TYR A 229 -26.05 -30.65 -14.21
C TYR A 229 -26.79 -30.77 -12.87
N HIS A 230 -27.09 -31.99 -12.44
CA HIS A 230 -27.70 -32.23 -11.12
C HIS A 230 -26.73 -31.83 -9.99
N LYS A 231 -25.45 -32.20 -10.08
CA LYS A 231 -24.43 -31.74 -9.13
C LYS A 231 -24.33 -30.21 -9.08
N PHE A 232 -24.34 -29.56 -10.24
CA PHE A 232 -24.35 -28.10 -10.32
C PHE A 232 -25.55 -27.49 -9.58
N LEU A 233 -26.77 -28.00 -9.82
CA LEU A 233 -27.96 -27.52 -9.15
C LEU A 233 -27.87 -27.71 -7.63
N ILE A 234 -27.35 -28.85 -7.16
CA ILE A 234 -27.11 -29.09 -5.73
C ILE A 234 -26.16 -28.04 -5.17
N LEU A 235 -24.99 -27.83 -5.79
CA LEU A 235 -24.01 -26.84 -5.34
C LEU A 235 -24.60 -25.43 -5.32
N PHE A 236 -25.39 -25.06 -6.33
CA PHE A 236 -26.07 -23.76 -6.40
C PHE A 236 -27.04 -23.56 -5.22
N HIS A 237 -27.88 -24.55 -4.94
CA HIS A 237 -28.86 -24.51 -3.85
C HIS A 237 -28.21 -24.53 -2.48
N LEU A 238 -27.21 -25.41 -2.31
CA LEU A 238 -26.37 -25.47 -1.13
C LEU A 238 -25.75 -24.10 -0.88
N LYS A 239 -25.15 -23.43 -1.86
CA LYS A 239 -24.56 -22.08 -1.66
C LYS A 239 -25.58 -21.02 -1.26
N ASN A 240 -26.80 -21.07 -1.78
CA ASN A 240 -27.80 -20.02 -1.59
C ASN A 240 -28.65 -20.15 -0.30
N ASN A 241 -28.26 -21.02 0.64
CA ASN A 241 -28.97 -21.30 1.90
C ASN A 241 -30.38 -21.91 1.73
N PHE A 242 -30.61 -22.65 0.65
CA PHE A 242 -31.88 -23.37 0.44
C PHE A 242 -31.60 -24.86 0.26
N PHE A 243 -31.83 -25.67 1.30
CA PHE A 243 -31.82 -27.12 1.11
C PHE A 243 -32.62 -27.86 2.19
N GLU A 244 -33.52 -28.72 1.73
CA GLU A 244 -34.00 -29.88 2.47
C GLU A 244 -33.31 -31.08 1.83
N ILE A 245 -32.53 -31.84 2.61
CA ILE A 245 -31.66 -32.91 2.10
C ILE A 245 -32.45 -33.91 1.23
N GLU A 246 -33.65 -34.29 1.68
CA GLU A 246 -34.55 -35.19 0.96
C GLU A 246 -34.90 -34.71 -0.45
N LYS A 247 -34.91 -33.39 -0.68
CA LYS A 247 -35.26 -32.79 -1.97
C LYS A 247 -34.07 -32.59 -2.91
N LEU A 248 -32.83 -32.74 -2.42
CA LEU A 248 -31.63 -32.61 -3.25
C LEU A 248 -31.50 -33.76 -4.27
N ASN A 249 -32.13 -34.91 -4.01
CA ASN A 249 -32.20 -36.03 -4.95
C ASN A 249 -33.14 -35.79 -6.14
N ASP A 250 -34.09 -34.86 -6.03
CA ASP A 250 -35.07 -34.60 -7.10
C ASP A 250 -34.61 -33.45 -8.00
N ILE A 251 -33.99 -33.80 -9.12
CA ILE A 251 -33.53 -32.82 -10.11
C ILE A 251 -34.66 -31.89 -10.61
N ASN A 252 -35.89 -32.38 -10.74
CA ASN A 252 -37.02 -31.57 -11.22
C ASN A 252 -37.41 -30.50 -10.20
N TYR A 253 -37.35 -30.85 -8.91
CA TYR A 253 -37.54 -29.90 -7.83
C TYR A 253 -36.44 -28.83 -7.85
N LEU A 254 -35.18 -29.24 -7.95
CA LEU A 254 -34.05 -28.30 -7.97
C LEU A 254 -34.11 -27.36 -9.19
N GLU A 255 -34.46 -27.86 -10.37
CA GLU A 255 -34.67 -27.04 -11.56
C GLU A 255 -35.80 -26.03 -11.37
N LYS A 256 -36.93 -26.46 -10.78
CA LYS A 256 -38.07 -25.58 -10.53
C LYS A 256 -37.71 -24.44 -9.59
N GLU A 257 -36.93 -24.72 -8.56
CA GLU A 257 -36.42 -23.69 -7.65
C GLU A 257 -35.37 -22.80 -8.34
N PHE A 258 -34.47 -23.39 -9.13
CA PHE A 258 -33.45 -22.63 -9.88
C PHE A 258 -34.06 -21.67 -10.90
N LYS A 259 -35.15 -22.05 -11.58
CA LYS A 259 -35.91 -21.19 -12.51
C LYS A 259 -36.50 -19.92 -11.86
N LYS A 260 -36.53 -19.83 -10.53
CA LYS A 260 -36.97 -18.61 -9.82
C LYS A 260 -35.87 -17.56 -9.69
N TYR A 261 -34.60 -17.94 -9.90
CA TYR A 261 -33.47 -17.03 -9.79
C TYR A 261 -33.30 -16.21 -11.07
N GLU A 262 -32.98 -14.93 -10.91
CA GLU A 262 -32.55 -14.08 -12.01
C GLU A 262 -31.22 -14.61 -12.55
N GLY A 263 -31.10 -14.74 -13.88
CA GLY A 263 -29.91 -15.33 -14.51
C GLY A 263 -29.87 -16.87 -14.51
N TYR A 264 -31.01 -17.55 -14.33
CA TYR A 264 -31.07 -19.01 -14.49
C TYR A 264 -30.63 -19.43 -15.90
N ILE A 265 -30.10 -20.65 -16.00
CA ILE A 265 -29.69 -21.27 -17.27
C ILE A 265 -30.37 -22.62 -17.46
N THR A 266 -30.62 -22.96 -18.71
CA THR A 266 -31.06 -24.29 -19.15
C THR A 266 -29.91 -25.29 -19.07
N GLN A 267 -30.23 -26.59 -19.13
CA GLN A 267 -29.22 -27.65 -19.22
C GLN A 267 -28.38 -27.54 -20.51
N GLU A 268 -28.95 -27.06 -21.61
CA GLU A 268 -28.21 -26.85 -22.87
C GLU A 268 -27.17 -25.73 -22.74
N GLU A 269 -27.56 -24.62 -22.11
CA GLU A 269 -26.65 -23.51 -21.78
C GLU A 269 -25.57 -23.96 -20.79
N PHE A 270 -25.94 -24.72 -19.75
CA PHE A 270 -24.98 -25.32 -18.83
C PHE A 270 -23.90 -26.13 -19.57
N ASN A 271 -24.31 -27.05 -20.45
CA ASN A 271 -23.39 -27.86 -21.24
C ASN A 271 -22.50 -27.03 -22.17
N THR A 272 -22.97 -25.85 -22.59
CA THR A 272 -22.21 -24.92 -23.45
C THR A 272 -21.19 -24.12 -22.65
N PHE A 273 -21.59 -23.60 -21.49
CA PHE A 273 -20.76 -22.70 -20.69
C PHE A 273 -19.77 -23.41 -19.75
N PHE A 274 -20.10 -24.59 -19.22
CA PHE A 274 -19.25 -25.34 -18.28
C PHE A 274 -18.16 -26.15 -18.98
N ASN A 275 -17.32 -25.48 -19.77
CA ASN A 275 -16.13 -26.05 -20.39
C ASN A 275 -14.94 -25.12 -20.19
N GLU A 276 -13.73 -25.68 -20.19
CA GLU A 276 -12.52 -24.88 -20.19
C GLU A 276 -12.41 -24.05 -21.48
N LYS A 277 -12.16 -22.76 -21.33
CA LYS A 277 -12.01 -21.82 -22.44
C LYS A 277 -10.80 -20.93 -22.22
N THR A 278 -10.14 -20.57 -23.32
CA THR A 278 -9.13 -19.51 -23.36
C THR A 278 -9.50 -18.60 -24.51
N LEU A 279 -9.86 -17.36 -24.18
CA LEU A 279 -10.45 -16.42 -25.12
C LEU A 279 -9.76 -15.06 -25.01
N ASP A 280 -9.85 -14.28 -26.10
CA ASP A 280 -9.56 -12.85 -26.02
C ASP A 280 -10.60 -12.19 -25.10
N LEU A 281 -10.15 -11.39 -24.13
CA LEU A 281 -11.03 -10.73 -23.15
C LEU A 281 -12.05 -9.83 -23.86
N ASP A 282 -11.65 -9.19 -24.95
CA ASP A 282 -12.49 -8.31 -25.76
C ASP A 282 -13.52 -9.10 -26.58
N SER A 283 -13.28 -10.40 -26.83
CA SER A 283 -14.18 -11.26 -27.60
C SER A 283 -15.37 -11.80 -26.80
N LEU A 284 -15.29 -11.77 -25.47
CA LEU A 284 -16.40 -12.20 -24.61
C LEU A 284 -17.60 -11.26 -24.80
N ASN A 285 -18.74 -11.83 -25.18
CA ASN A 285 -19.97 -11.05 -25.32
C ASN A 285 -20.60 -10.72 -23.95
N ARG A 286 -21.61 -9.84 -23.92
CA ARG A 286 -22.26 -9.42 -22.67
C ARG A 286 -22.83 -10.60 -21.85
N GLU A 287 -23.48 -11.56 -22.51
CA GLU A 287 -24.07 -12.73 -21.85
C GLU A 287 -23.01 -13.63 -21.23
N GLU A 288 -21.93 -13.92 -21.96
CA GLU A 288 -20.79 -14.71 -21.47
C GLU A 288 -20.13 -14.05 -20.27
N LYS A 289 -19.95 -12.74 -20.31
CA LYS A 289 -19.33 -12.02 -19.19
C LYS A 289 -20.24 -11.96 -17.96
N ASP A 290 -21.53 -11.68 -18.15
CA ASP A 290 -22.52 -11.73 -17.05
C ASP A 290 -22.58 -13.14 -16.45
N PHE A 291 -22.44 -14.18 -17.27
CA PHE A 291 -22.38 -15.56 -16.82
C PHE A 291 -21.10 -15.87 -16.02
N TYR A 292 -19.93 -15.70 -16.61
CA TYR A 292 -18.64 -16.13 -16.04
C TYR A 292 -18.12 -15.20 -14.95
N LEU A 293 -18.22 -13.88 -15.15
CA LEU A 293 -17.56 -12.90 -14.25
C LEU A 293 -18.48 -12.48 -13.10
N TYR A 294 -19.80 -12.64 -13.27
CA TYR A 294 -20.80 -12.13 -12.34
C TYR A 294 -21.67 -13.23 -11.71
N ASN A 295 -22.60 -13.83 -12.46
CA ASN A 295 -23.63 -14.74 -11.93
C ASN A 295 -23.05 -16.04 -11.37
N PHE A 296 -22.12 -16.66 -12.11
CA PHE A 296 -21.59 -17.99 -11.81
C PHE A 296 -20.08 -18.00 -11.54
N ASN A 297 -19.45 -16.84 -11.33
CA ASN A 297 -18.01 -16.67 -11.03
C ASN A 297 -17.44 -17.71 -10.05
N TYR A 298 -18.18 -18.03 -8.98
CA TYR A 298 -17.76 -19.00 -7.98
C TYR A 298 -17.64 -20.45 -8.48
N PHE A 299 -18.20 -20.78 -9.64
CA PHE A 299 -18.07 -22.09 -10.27
C PHE A 299 -16.85 -22.19 -11.19
N PHE A 300 -16.08 -21.10 -11.35
CA PHE A 300 -14.97 -21.03 -12.28
C PHE A 300 -13.70 -20.52 -11.60
N GLU A 301 -12.59 -21.20 -11.85
CA GLU A 301 -11.26 -20.62 -11.73
C GLU A 301 -11.00 -19.74 -12.95
N ILE A 302 -10.86 -18.45 -12.71
CA ILE A 302 -10.60 -17.46 -13.75
C ILE A 302 -9.21 -16.88 -13.53
N ASP A 303 -8.40 -16.91 -14.58
CA ASP A 303 -7.09 -16.29 -14.62
C ASP A 303 -6.98 -15.37 -15.83
N TYR A 304 -6.12 -14.37 -15.70
CA TYR A 304 -5.96 -13.29 -16.67
C TYR A 304 -4.54 -13.28 -17.19
N ILE A 305 -4.38 -13.27 -18.51
CA ILE A 305 -3.09 -13.18 -19.17
C ILE A 305 -2.95 -11.80 -19.81
N ASP A 306 -1.86 -11.13 -19.50
CA ASP A 306 -1.53 -9.85 -20.09
C ASP A 306 -0.86 -9.98 -21.47
N SER A 307 -0.66 -8.85 -22.15
CA SER A 307 -0.03 -8.85 -23.48
C SER A 307 1.45 -9.26 -23.49
N LYS A 308 2.04 -9.57 -22.33
CA LYS A 308 3.39 -10.15 -22.17
C LYS A 308 3.33 -11.65 -21.82
N GLU A 309 2.17 -12.29 -21.97
CA GLU A 309 1.95 -13.71 -21.68
C GLU A 309 2.18 -14.06 -20.19
N ARG A 310 1.94 -13.10 -19.28
CA ARG A 310 2.04 -13.33 -17.84
C ARG A 310 0.67 -13.58 -17.26
N ASN A 311 0.54 -14.69 -16.54
CA ASN A 311 -0.66 -15.03 -15.78
C ASN A 311 -0.71 -14.22 -14.49
N TRP A 312 -1.86 -13.63 -14.17
CA TRP A 312 -2.10 -12.92 -12.92
C TRP A 312 -1.74 -13.80 -11.70
N SER A 313 -2.17 -15.06 -11.69
CA SER A 313 -1.88 -16.03 -10.64
C SER A 313 -0.38 -16.26 -10.40
N SER A 314 0.46 -16.00 -11.41
CA SER A 314 1.92 -16.21 -11.37
C SER A 314 2.72 -14.96 -10.97
N LEU A 315 2.07 -13.80 -10.87
CA LEU A 315 2.73 -12.54 -10.51
C LEU A 315 3.24 -12.55 -9.07
N SER A 316 4.38 -11.89 -8.83
CA SER A 316 4.85 -11.67 -7.46
C SER A 316 3.88 -10.77 -6.68
N THR A 317 3.87 -10.85 -5.34
CA THR A 317 2.99 -10.02 -4.50
C THR A 317 3.09 -8.52 -4.82
N GLY A 318 4.29 -8.01 -5.11
CA GLY A 318 4.47 -6.61 -5.48
C GLY A 318 3.87 -6.25 -6.84
N GLU A 319 3.96 -7.15 -7.82
CA GLU A 319 3.31 -6.97 -9.13
C GLU A 319 1.79 -7.05 -9.00
N GLN A 320 1.28 -7.99 -8.20
CA GLN A 320 -0.14 -8.12 -7.91
C GLN A 320 -0.70 -6.83 -7.28
N MET A 321 0.06 -6.20 -6.37
CA MET A 321 -0.31 -4.92 -5.77
C MET A 321 -0.34 -3.78 -6.78
N PHE A 322 0.68 -3.63 -7.62
CA PHE A 322 0.68 -2.60 -8.68
C PHE A 322 -0.52 -2.78 -9.60
N PHE A 323 -0.80 -4.02 -9.97
CA PHE A 323 -1.91 -4.35 -10.84
C PHE A 323 -3.26 -4.03 -10.21
N GLY A 324 -3.47 -4.35 -8.93
CA GLY A 324 -4.68 -3.92 -8.22
C GLY A 324 -4.80 -2.41 -8.09
N ILE A 325 -3.70 -1.69 -7.81
CA ILE A 325 -3.68 -0.23 -7.81
C ILE A 325 -4.12 0.32 -9.17
N PHE A 326 -3.53 -0.14 -10.28
CA PHE A 326 -3.83 0.35 -11.62
C PHE A 326 -5.26 0.01 -12.07
N LEU A 327 -5.75 -1.20 -11.81
CA LEU A 327 -7.13 -1.56 -12.11
C LEU A 327 -8.12 -0.68 -11.33
N ASN A 328 -7.96 -0.57 -10.01
CA ASN A 328 -8.82 0.28 -9.20
C ASN A 328 -8.78 1.72 -9.67
N LEU A 329 -7.59 2.26 -9.98
CA LEU A 329 -7.44 3.63 -10.46
C LEU A 329 -8.18 3.82 -11.78
N TYR A 330 -8.01 2.89 -12.72
CA TYR A 330 -8.66 2.96 -14.03
C TYR A 330 -10.18 2.94 -13.90
N PHE A 331 -10.75 1.92 -13.27
CA PHE A 331 -12.20 1.82 -13.13
C PHE A 331 -12.76 2.98 -12.29
N PHE A 332 -11.99 3.45 -11.30
CA PHE A 332 -12.35 4.65 -10.56
C PHE A 332 -12.40 5.89 -11.46
N TYR A 333 -11.37 6.10 -12.27
CA TYR A 333 -11.32 7.18 -13.25
C TYR A 333 -12.51 7.12 -14.21
N ARG A 334 -12.80 5.96 -14.80
CA ARG A 334 -13.89 5.77 -15.78
C ARG A 334 -15.25 6.12 -15.19
N ALA A 335 -15.55 5.61 -14.00
CA ALA A 335 -16.83 5.87 -13.35
C ALA A 335 -17.03 7.35 -12.94
N ILE A 336 -15.96 8.14 -12.80
CA ILE A 336 -16.05 9.57 -12.50
C ILE A 336 -15.87 10.49 -13.72
N GLU A 337 -15.45 9.94 -14.87
CA GLU A 337 -15.09 10.69 -16.09
C GLU A 337 -16.25 11.60 -16.53
N ASN A 338 -17.48 11.08 -16.48
CA ASN A 338 -18.71 11.80 -16.84
C ASN A 338 -19.06 12.98 -15.92
N TYR A 339 -18.43 13.08 -14.74
CA TYR A 339 -18.71 14.14 -13.76
C TYR A 339 -17.73 15.32 -13.83
N GLN A 340 -16.73 15.28 -14.73
CA GLN A 340 -15.65 16.27 -14.81
C GLN A 340 -14.95 16.51 -13.46
N ASN A 341 -14.88 15.47 -12.63
CA ASN A 341 -14.32 15.57 -11.29
C ASN A 341 -12.79 15.56 -11.35
N ASN A 342 -12.17 16.36 -10.49
CA ASN A 342 -10.74 16.25 -10.26
C ASN A 342 -10.48 15.08 -9.32
N LEU A 343 -9.36 14.37 -9.53
CA LEU A 343 -9.04 13.19 -8.73
C LEU A 343 -7.99 13.50 -7.67
N LEU A 344 -8.35 13.25 -6.41
CA LEU A 344 -7.41 13.17 -5.30
C LEU A 344 -7.11 11.70 -5.01
N ILE A 345 -5.88 11.27 -5.24
CA ILE A 345 -5.41 9.94 -4.88
C ILE A 345 -4.56 10.05 -3.61
N THR A 346 -4.89 9.27 -2.59
CA THR A 346 -4.08 9.21 -1.38
C THR A 346 -3.54 7.81 -1.16
N PHE A 347 -2.25 7.70 -0.87
CA PHE A 347 -1.55 6.46 -0.56
C PHE A 347 -1.06 6.53 0.88
N ASP A 348 -1.53 5.63 1.75
CA ASP A 348 -1.12 5.56 3.15
C ASP A 348 -0.12 4.43 3.40
N GLU A 349 1.18 4.78 3.44
CA GLU A 349 2.30 3.89 3.76
C GLU A 349 2.34 2.58 2.95
N ILE A 350 1.89 2.66 1.71
CA ILE A 350 1.67 1.51 0.83
C ILE A 350 2.97 0.80 0.44
N GLU A 351 4.09 1.51 0.56
CA GLU A 351 5.41 1.00 0.22
C GLU A 351 5.93 -0.02 1.24
N LEU A 352 5.32 -0.11 2.42
CA LEU A 352 5.67 -1.12 3.44
C LEU A 352 5.47 -2.55 2.94
N CYS A 353 4.55 -2.77 1.99
CA CYS A 353 4.33 -4.08 1.36
C CYS A 353 5.21 -4.31 0.11
N LEU A 354 6.01 -3.31 -0.31
CA LEU A 354 6.82 -3.38 -1.53
C LEU A 354 8.30 -3.66 -1.23
N HIS A 355 8.89 -4.57 -2.00
CA HIS A 355 10.34 -4.74 -2.02
C HIS A 355 11.04 -3.42 -2.39
N PRO A 356 12.25 -3.09 -1.86
CA PRO A 356 12.95 -1.84 -2.16
C PRO A 356 13.09 -1.50 -3.66
N THR A 357 13.27 -2.52 -4.51
CA THR A 357 13.30 -2.34 -5.97
C THR A 357 11.99 -1.76 -6.51
N TRP A 358 10.85 -2.16 -5.96
CA TRP A 358 9.53 -1.66 -6.32
C TRP A 358 9.27 -0.28 -5.74
N GLN A 359 9.74 0.01 -4.52
CA GLN A 359 9.64 1.36 -3.94
C GLN A 359 10.33 2.41 -4.82
N LYS A 360 11.50 2.08 -5.39
CA LYS A 360 12.21 2.95 -6.37
C LYS A 360 11.45 3.15 -7.69
N LYS A 361 10.58 2.23 -8.07
CA LYS A 361 9.78 2.31 -9.30
C LYS A 361 8.40 2.90 -9.08
N PHE A 362 7.97 3.02 -7.82
CA PHE A 362 6.59 3.34 -7.48
C PHE A 362 6.11 4.64 -8.15
N LEU A 363 6.84 5.74 -7.97
CA LEU A 363 6.39 7.04 -8.45
C LEU A 363 6.37 7.11 -9.98
N ILE A 364 7.42 6.61 -10.64
CA ILE A 364 7.50 6.64 -12.11
C ILE A 364 6.39 5.80 -12.75
N GLU A 365 6.03 4.65 -12.18
CA GLU A 365 5.00 3.77 -12.75
C GLU A 365 3.59 4.34 -12.57
N ILE A 366 3.32 4.97 -11.41
CA ILE A 366 2.08 5.70 -11.17
C ILE A 366 1.96 6.90 -12.11
N ILE A 367 3.01 7.73 -12.21
CA ILE A 367 3.04 8.89 -13.13
C ILE A 367 2.84 8.44 -14.58
N ASP A 368 3.56 7.41 -15.01
CA ASP A 368 3.49 6.89 -16.38
C ASP A 368 2.11 6.34 -16.73
N PHE A 369 1.37 5.84 -15.74
CA PHE A 369 0.00 5.40 -15.91
C PHE A 369 -0.97 6.58 -16.02
N ILE A 370 -1.03 7.42 -14.98
CA ILE A 370 -2.06 8.46 -14.86
C ILE A 370 -1.86 9.63 -15.84
N LYS A 371 -0.63 9.89 -16.31
CA LYS A 371 -0.38 10.93 -17.33
C LYS A 371 -1.09 10.66 -18.67
N LYS A 372 -1.51 9.41 -18.89
CA LYS A 372 -2.24 8.98 -20.10
C LYS A 372 -3.75 9.19 -20.00
N LEU A 373 -4.26 9.52 -18.81
CA LEU A 373 -5.68 9.73 -18.54
C LEU A 373 -6.01 11.22 -18.63
N ASP A 374 -7.15 11.57 -19.23
CA ASP A 374 -7.56 12.96 -19.46
C ASP A 374 -8.24 13.58 -18.22
N THR A 375 -7.51 13.62 -17.11
CA THR A 375 -7.92 14.34 -15.90
C THR A 375 -6.72 14.88 -15.13
N LYS A 376 -7.01 15.77 -14.18
CA LYS A 376 -6.02 16.35 -13.27
C LYS A 376 -5.98 15.52 -11.98
N PHE A 377 -4.79 15.03 -11.66
CA PHE A 377 -4.49 14.20 -10.50
C PHE A 377 -3.75 14.98 -9.42
N ASN A 378 -4.19 14.82 -8.18
CA ASN A 378 -3.46 15.23 -6.98
C ASN A 378 -3.09 13.98 -6.20
N LEU A 379 -1.81 13.73 -6.01
CA LEU A 379 -1.31 12.57 -5.29
C LEU A 379 -0.81 13.01 -3.93
N ILE A 380 -1.29 12.37 -2.89
CA ILE A 380 -0.78 12.51 -1.54
C ILE A 380 -0.23 11.16 -1.10
N ILE A 381 1.05 11.12 -0.76
CA ILE A 381 1.71 9.88 -0.36
C ILE A 381 2.23 10.07 1.07
N SER A 382 1.67 9.39 2.06
CA SER A 382 2.35 9.23 3.34
C SER A 382 3.32 8.09 3.24
N SER A 383 4.56 8.32 3.66
CA SER A 383 5.61 7.32 3.48
C SER A 383 6.70 7.38 4.56
N HIS A 384 7.26 6.21 4.83
CA HIS A 384 8.50 5.97 5.57
C HIS A 384 9.70 5.62 4.66
N SER A 385 9.54 5.69 3.33
CA SER A 385 10.56 5.27 2.39
C SER A 385 11.46 6.42 1.93
N PRO A 386 12.79 6.30 2.12
CA PRO A 386 13.74 7.26 1.57
C PRO A 386 13.76 7.25 0.04
N PHE A 387 13.26 6.20 -0.62
CA PHE A 387 13.19 6.14 -2.08
C PHE A 387 12.11 7.08 -2.62
N ILE A 388 10.91 7.07 -2.02
CA ILE A 388 9.83 8.01 -2.37
C ILE A 388 10.28 9.45 -2.08
N LEU A 389 10.94 9.68 -0.94
CA LEU A 389 11.45 11.00 -0.58
C LEU A 389 12.54 11.49 -1.55
N SER A 390 13.37 10.58 -2.06
CA SER A 390 14.41 10.85 -3.07
C SER A 390 13.83 11.33 -4.40
N ASP A 391 12.60 10.93 -4.76
CA ASP A 391 12.00 11.29 -6.04
C ASP A 391 11.30 12.66 -6.02
N LEU A 392 11.25 13.33 -4.85
CA LEU A 392 10.51 14.57 -4.66
C LEU A 392 11.43 15.72 -4.22
N PRO A 393 11.27 16.93 -4.77
CA PRO A 393 11.83 18.16 -4.20
C PRO A 393 11.28 18.38 -2.79
N LYS A 394 12.06 19.02 -1.91
CA LYS A 394 11.63 19.17 -0.50
C LYS A 394 10.37 20.03 -0.38
N GLU A 395 10.15 20.93 -1.34
CA GLU A 395 8.98 21.81 -1.39
C GLU A 395 7.68 21.04 -1.67
N ASN A 396 7.79 19.80 -2.19
CA ASN A 396 6.69 18.86 -2.36
C ASN A 396 6.53 17.92 -1.14
N VAL A 397 7.24 18.16 -0.04
CA VAL A 397 7.22 17.29 1.14
C VAL A 397 6.78 18.05 2.38
N ILE A 398 5.75 17.51 3.04
CA ILE A 398 5.29 17.94 4.36
C ILE A 398 5.97 17.05 5.40
N PHE A 399 6.96 17.60 6.11
CA PHE A 399 7.54 16.92 7.26
C PHE A 399 6.70 17.19 8.50
N LEU A 400 6.36 16.14 9.25
CA LEU A 400 5.49 16.19 10.42
C LEU A 400 6.21 15.75 11.68
N GLU A 401 6.03 16.55 12.73
CA GLU A 401 6.43 16.24 14.10
C GLU A 401 5.25 16.63 15.00
N GLU A 402 4.70 15.67 15.77
CA GLU A 402 3.58 15.90 16.71
C GLU A 402 2.38 16.69 16.12
N GLY A 403 1.96 16.38 14.90
CA GLY A 403 0.82 17.04 14.25
C GLY A 403 1.11 18.43 13.67
N LYS A 404 2.37 18.88 13.70
CA LYS A 404 2.83 20.16 13.15
C LYS A 404 3.72 19.95 11.92
N GLN A 405 3.58 20.84 10.94
CA GLN A 405 4.53 20.89 9.83
C GLN A 405 5.84 21.53 10.28
N VAL A 406 6.95 20.84 10.03
CA VAL A 406 8.32 21.26 10.37
C VAL A 406 9.22 21.27 9.13
N CYS A 407 10.41 21.84 9.25
CA CYS A 407 11.44 21.84 8.22
C CYS A 407 12.75 21.26 8.79
N PRO A 408 12.98 19.93 8.72
CA PRO A 408 14.12 19.29 9.36
C PRO A 408 15.44 19.45 8.58
N PHE A 409 15.39 20.01 7.38
CA PHE A 409 16.55 20.18 6.50
C PHE A 409 17.23 21.53 6.70
N GLU A 410 18.56 21.50 6.80
CA GLU A 410 19.38 22.71 6.79
C GLU A 410 19.18 23.52 5.49
N LYS A 411 19.47 24.82 5.57
CA LYS A 411 19.37 25.73 4.42
C LYS A 411 20.24 25.22 3.26
N GLY A 412 19.63 25.08 2.09
CA GLY A 412 20.31 24.61 0.87
C GLY A 412 20.33 23.09 0.68
N LYS A 413 19.90 22.28 1.67
CA LYS A 413 19.68 20.85 1.45
C LYS A 413 18.41 20.61 0.64
N GLN A 414 18.39 19.53 -0.14
CA GLN A 414 17.29 19.07 -0.97
C GLN A 414 17.09 17.56 -0.80
N THR A 415 15.88 17.09 -1.08
CA THR A 415 15.54 15.67 -1.03
C THR A 415 15.63 14.99 -2.39
N PHE A 416 15.35 15.73 -3.47
CA PHE A 416 15.39 15.22 -4.83
C PHE A 416 16.78 14.69 -5.20
N GLY A 417 16.88 13.40 -5.54
CA GLY A 417 18.11 12.69 -5.88
C GLY A 417 19.10 12.54 -4.71
N ALA A 418 18.69 12.80 -3.47
CA ALA A 418 19.59 12.77 -2.31
C ALA A 418 19.97 11.34 -1.90
N ASN A 419 21.10 11.22 -1.19
CA ASN A 419 21.55 9.93 -0.66
C ASN A 419 20.55 9.38 0.38
N ILE A 420 20.18 8.11 0.25
CA ILE A 420 19.20 7.45 1.13
C ILE A 420 19.59 7.50 2.61
N HIS A 421 20.88 7.46 2.97
CA HIS A 421 21.31 7.54 4.36
C HIS A 421 21.05 8.93 4.96
N THR A 422 21.24 9.98 4.17
CA THR A 422 20.92 11.36 4.56
C THR A 422 19.41 11.54 4.71
N LEU A 423 18.63 10.93 3.83
CA LEU A 423 17.17 10.96 3.91
C LEU A 423 16.66 10.17 5.13
N LEU A 424 17.25 9.02 5.43
CA LEU A 424 16.95 8.24 6.64
C LEU A 424 17.20 9.04 7.92
N SER A 425 18.34 9.74 8.02
CA SER A 425 18.67 10.51 9.22
C SER A 425 17.83 11.78 9.35
N HIS A 426 17.74 12.60 8.30
CA HIS A 426 17.08 13.92 8.38
C HIS A 426 15.58 13.88 8.05
N GLY A 427 15.17 13.07 7.08
CA GLY A 427 13.78 12.98 6.62
C GLY A 427 12.87 12.20 7.57
N PHE A 428 13.41 11.18 8.26
CA PHE A 428 12.65 10.32 9.19
C PHE A 428 13.08 10.48 10.65
N PHE A 429 13.75 11.61 10.97
CA PHE A 429 14.06 12.02 12.33
C PHE A 429 14.93 11.04 13.15
N MET A 430 15.70 10.18 12.47
CA MET A 430 16.62 9.21 13.10
C MET A 430 17.91 9.87 13.60
N LYS A 431 17.80 10.65 14.68
CA LYS A 431 18.92 11.44 15.26
C LYS A 431 20.00 10.57 15.93
N ASP A 432 19.66 9.37 16.40
CA ASP A 432 20.56 8.48 17.16
C ASP A 432 21.37 7.48 16.31
N GLY A 433 21.42 7.71 14.99
CA GLY A 433 22.15 6.92 14.01
C GLY A 433 21.28 5.90 13.25
N LEU A 434 21.89 5.26 12.25
CA LEU A 434 21.22 4.29 11.36
C LEU A 434 21.46 2.82 11.74
N MET A 435 22.18 2.57 12.83
CA MET A 435 22.52 1.23 13.29
C MET A 435 21.40 0.70 14.18
N GLY A 436 20.98 -0.55 13.94
CA GLY A 436 19.97 -1.20 14.78
C GLY A 436 20.39 -1.28 16.26
N GLU A 437 19.44 -1.05 17.16
CA GLU A 437 19.69 -0.93 18.60
C GLU A 437 20.27 -2.21 19.24
N PHE A 438 19.92 -3.40 18.71
CA PHE A 438 20.54 -4.65 19.14
C PHE A 438 22.05 -4.69 18.84
N ALA A 439 22.44 -4.34 17.61
CA ALA A 439 23.84 -4.28 17.20
C ALA A 439 24.59 -3.20 17.99
N LYS A 440 23.98 -2.02 18.12
CA LYS A 440 24.48 -0.90 18.95
C LYS A 440 24.74 -1.35 20.38
N SER A 441 23.78 -1.99 21.03
CA SER A 441 23.92 -2.52 22.39
C SER A 441 25.08 -3.51 22.52
N LYS A 442 25.18 -4.49 21.61
CA LYS A 442 26.29 -5.48 21.62
C LYS A 442 27.64 -4.81 21.40
N ILE A 443 27.75 -3.90 20.43
CA ILE A 443 28.99 -3.15 20.14
C ILE A 443 29.37 -2.24 21.31
N SER A 444 28.41 -1.54 21.92
CA SER A 444 28.65 -0.70 23.09
C SER A 444 29.14 -1.52 24.29
N LYS A 445 28.61 -2.72 24.52
CA LYS A 445 29.12 -3.65 25.54
C LYS A 445 30.57 -4.06 25.26
N ILE A 446 30.91 -4.36 24.00
CA ILE A 446 32.28 -4.69 23.58
C ILE A 446 33.20 -3.49 23.79
N LEU A 447 32.79 -2.29 23.38
CA LEU A 447 33.57 -1.07 23.51
C LEU A 447 33.88 -0.78 24.99
N LYS A 448 32.87 -0.81 25.87
CA LYS A 448 33.04 -0.60 27.32
C LYS A 448 33.97 -1.65 27.94
N PHE A 449 33.87 -2.91 27.50
CA PHE A 449 34.77 -3.95 27.96
C PHE A 449 36.21 -3.70 27.47
N LEU A 450 36.42 -3.36 26.20
CA LEU A 450 37.75 -3.10 25.65
C LEU A 450 38.40 -1.86 26.27
N ASN A 451 37.61 -0.84 26.62
CA ASN A 451 38.05 0.37 27.33
C ASN A 451 38.32 0.18 28.83
N GLU A 452 38.16 -1.03 29.37
CA GLU A 452 38.28 -1.32 30.81
C GLU A 452 37.25 -0.64 31.71
N GLU A 453 36.22 0.00 31.15
CA GLU A 453 35.09 0.56 31.88
C GLU A 453 34.30 -0.54 32.61
N ASN A 454 34.33 -1.78 32.10
CA ASN A 454 33.74 -2.96 32.73
C ASN A 454 34.75 -4.12 32.80
N LYS A 455 34.84 -4.76 33.98
CA LYS A 455 35.68 -5.96 34.20
C LYS A 455 35.14 -7.22 33.53
N TYR A 456 33.83 -7.28 33.27
CA TYR A 456 33.14 -8.43 32.68
C TYR A 456 32.25 -7.95 31.53
N ILE A 457 32.10 -8.78 30.51
CA ILE A 457 31.19 -8.53 29.40
C ILE A 457 30.05 -9.54 29.44
N ASP A 458 28.83 -9.04 29.62
CA ASP A 458 27.62 -9.87 29.58
C ASP A 458 27.01 -9.83 28.17
N LEU A 459 27.56 -10.67 27.29
CA LEU A 459 26.98 -10.98 26.00
C LEU A 459 26.17 -12.27 26.16
N GLU A 460 24.85 -12.15 26.32
CA GLU A 460 23.95 -13.27 26.10
C GLU A 460 24.20 -13.82 24.68
N VAL A 461 24.85 -14.97 24.61
CA VAL A 461 25.04 -15.79 23.42
C VAL A 461 24.37 -17.11 23.78
N LYS A 462 23.55 -17.67 22.88
CA LYS A 462 22.71 -18.86 23.13
C LYS A 462 23.51 -20.16 23.43
N ILE A 463 24.81 -20.03 23.67
CA ILE A 463 25.73 -21.06 24.12
C ILE A 463 26.53 -20.45 25.28
N LEU A 464 26.16 -20.85 26.50
CA LEU A 464 26.93 -20.95 27.76
C LEU A 464 26.48 -20.07 28.95
N PRO A 465 26.42 -20.67 30.18
CA PRO A 465 26.03 -20.01 31.42
C PRO A 465 26.99 -18.87 31.81
N PRO A 466 26.55 -17.93 32.66
CA PRO A 466 27.35 -16.78 33.08
C PRO A 466 28.56 -17.26 33.89
N LEU A 467 29.75 -17.33 33.29
CA LEU A 467 30.92 -17.90 33.97
C LEU A 467 32.18 -17.03 33.85
N LYS A 468 32.78 -16.81 35.02
CA LYS A 468 34.05 -16.16 35.30
C LYS A 468 35.23 -16.97 34.72
N ILE A 469 36.13 -16.26 34.02
CA ILE A 469 37.58 -16.55 33.80
C ILE A 469 37.97 -17.60 32.74
N GLN A 470 38.67 -17.17 31.66
CA GLN A 470 40.05 -17.60 31.25
C GLN A 470 40.45 -16.98 29.88
N ASN A 471 41.71 -16.51 29.77
CA ASN A 471 42.27 -15.70 28.69
C ASN A 471 42.17 -16.28 27.26
N ASN A 472 41.92 -17.58 27.08
CA ASN A 472 41.81 -18.19 25.74
C ASN A 472 40.38 -18.24 25.18
N PHE A 473 39.34 -18.15 26.03
CA PHE A 473 37.94 -18.23 25.58
C PHE A 473 37.44 -16.91 25.01
N PHE A 474 37.80 -15.79 25.65
CA PHE A 474 37.49 -14.46 25.13
C PHE A 474 38.21 -14.19 23.81
N GLU A 475 39.46 -14.68 23.68
CA GLU A 475 40.21 -14.54 22.44
C GLU A 475 39.47 -15.21 21.27
N LYS A 476 39.00 -16.45 21.50
CA LYS A 476 38.27 -17.27 20.51
C LYS A 476 36.88 -16.75 20.16
N ASN A 477 36.17 -16.07 21.06
CA ASN A 477 34.76 -15.70 20.83
C ASN A 477 34.54 -14.21 20.53
N LEU A 478 35.34 -13.30 21.13
CA LEU A 478 35.15 -11.86 20.94
C LEU A 478 35.65 -11.40 19.58
N LYS A 479 36.78 -11.95 19.09
CA LYS A 479 37.35 -11.59 17.78
C LYS A 479 36.43 -11.98 16.62
N PRO A 480 35.81 -13.17 16.58
CA PRO A 480 34.78 -13.47 15.59
C PRO A 480 33.57 -12.52 15.66
N ILE A 481 33.12 -12.15 16.85
CA ILE A 481 32.00 -11.21 17.00
C ILE A 481 32.36 -9.83 16.46
N ILE A 482 33.55 -9.31 16.74
CA ILE A 482 34.04 -8.04 16.14
C ILE A 482 34.11 -8.17 14.61
N LYS A 483 34.50 -9.35 14.08
CA LYS A 483 34.53 -9.61 12.64
C LYS A 483 33.14 -9.62 11.97
N PHE A 484 32.05 -9.82 12.72
CA PHE A 484 30.69 -9.70 12.17
C PHE A 484 30.27 -8.24 11.90
N ILE A 485 30.96 -7.25 12.48
CA ILE A 485 30.62 -5.84 12.28
C ILE A 485 30.86 -5.46 10.81
N GLY A 486 29.78 -5.08 10.12
CA GLY A 486 29.83 -4.74 8.70
C GLY A 486 30.59 -3.44 8.41
N GLU A 487 30.50 -2.46 9.30
CA GLU A 487 31.19 -1.16 9.16
C GLU A 487 32.70 -1.31 9.36
N ALA A 488 33.46 -1.16 8.27
CA ALA A 488 34.90 -1.45 8.23
C ALA A 488 35.69 -0.60 9.24
N PHE A 489 35.44 0.70 9.30
CA PHE A 489 36.12 1.61 10.22
C PHE A 489 35.92 1.21 11.69
N LEU A 490 34.68 0.96 12.09
CA LEU A 490 34.33 0.53 13.44
C LEU A 490 34.95 -0.83 13.78
N ARG A 491 34.89 -1.80 12.85
CA ARG A 491 35.50 -3.12 12.99
C ARG A 491 37.01 -3.03 13.20
N GLU A 492 37.71 -2.26 12.36
CA GLU A 492 39.17 -2.09 12.46
C GLU A 492 39.58 -1.43 13.77
N LYS A 493 38.84 -0.41 14.21
CA LYS A 493 39.08 0.26 15.49
C LYS A 493 38.95 -0.71 16.67
N LEU A 494 37.87 -1.51 16.70
CA LEU A 494 37.64 -2.49 17.76
C LEU A 494 38.65 -3.65 17.72
N LEU A 495 39.09 -4.08 16.53
CA LEU A 495 40.16 -5.08 16.39
C LEU A 495 41.49 -4.56 16.95
N LYS A 496 41.85 -3.31 16.67
CA LYS A 496 43.06 -2.68 17.25
C LYS A 496 42.97 -2.63 18.78
N MET A 497 41.84 -2.19 19.33
CA MET A 497 41.60 -2.16 20.77
C MET A 497 41.67 -3.55 21.40
N TYR A 498 41.11 -4.55 20.72
CA TYR A 498 41.21 -5.94 21.13
C TYR A 498 42.65 -6.46 21.12
N GLU A 499 43.45 -6.16 20.09
CA GLU A 499 44.85 -6.59 20.01
C GLU A 499 45.75 -5.93 21.07
N ILE A 500 45.41 -4.70 21.47
CA ILE A 500 46.07 -4.03 22.60
C ILE A 500 45.73 -4.75 23.92
N LYS A 501 44.47 -5.12 24.12
CA LYS A 501 44.00 -5.77 25.36
C LYS A 501 44.40 -7.24 25.47
N PHE A 502 44.46 -7.94 24.33
CA PHE A 502 44.87 -9.34 24.22
C PHE A 502 46.07 -9.44 23.26
N PRO A 503 47.26 -9.01 23.69
CA PRO A 503 48.45 -9.07 22.86
C PRO A 503 48.79 -10.53 22.55
N LYS A 504 49.02 -10.83 21.26
CA LYS A 504 49.48 -12.14 20.80
C LYS A 504 50.79 -12.52 21.51
N SER A 505 50.96 -13.80 21.85
CA SER A 505 52.28 -14.29 22.26
C SER A 505 53.30 -14.07 21.13
N ASN A 506 54.57 -13.87 21.48
CA ASN A 506 55.63 -13.69 20.49
C ASN A 506 55.66 -14.84 19.46
N GLU A 507 55.39 -16.08 19.90
CA GLU A 507 55.30 -17.27 19.03
C GLU A 507 54.12 -17.25 18.05
N ALA A 508 52.98 -16.68 18.45
CA ALA A 508 51.83 -16.53 17.56
C ALA A 508 52.07 -15.43 16.51
N LYS A 509 52.76 -14.36 16.91
CA LYS A 509 53.14 -13.26 16.02
C LYS A 509 54.21 -13.69 15.00
N ILE A 510 55.18 -14.50 15.42
CA ILE A 510 56.18 -15.11 14.54
C ILE A 510 55.49 -16.01 13.49
N ARG A 511 54.59 -16.91 13.91
CA ARG A 511 53.85 -17.79 12.97
C ARG A 511 53.00 -17.03 11.95
N GLU A 512 52.38 -15.93 12.33
CA GLU A 512 51.59 -15.11 11.42
C GLU A 512 52.47 -14.40 10.39
N LEU A 513 53.60 -13.83 10.82
CA LEU A 513 54.59 -13.21 9.93
C LEU A 513 55.22 -14.25 8.98
N GLU A 514 55.51 -15.46 9.45
CA GLU A 514 56.01 -16.56 8.60
C GLU A 514 54.99 -16.96 7.53
N ASN A 515 53.70 -17.01 7.87
CA ASN A 515 52.63 -17.29 6.92
C ASN A 515 52.42 -16.15 5.90
N GLU A 516 52.55 -14.90 6.33
CA GLU A 516 52.50 -13.72 5.45
C GLU A 516 53.69 -13.71 4.48
N ILE A 517 54.90 -13.99 4.97
CA ILE A 517 56.11 -14.15 4.14
C ILE A 517 55.92 -15.29 3.13
N LYS A 518 55.32 -16.41 3.54
CA LYS A 518 55.03 -17.54 2.66
C LYS A 518 54.00 -17.18 1.58
N ARG A 519 52.94 -16.45 1.93
CA ARG A 519 51.95 -15.92 0.97
C ARG A 519 52.60 -14.98 -0.03
N LEU A 520 53.39 -14.01 0.42
CA LEU A 520 54.07 -13.05 -0.45
C LEU A 520 55.06 -13.74 -1.38
N LYS A 521 55.86 -14.70 -0.88
CA LYS A 521 56.76 -15.50 -1.72
C LYS A 521 56.02 -16.32 -2.79
N ASN A 522 54.83 -16.82 -2.46
CA ASN A 522 54.00 -17.56 -3.42
C ASN A 522 53.26 -16.64 -4.41
N ALA A 523 53.08 -15.35 -4.09
CA ALA A 523 52.49 -14.36 -4.99
C ALA A 523 53.54 -13.69 -5.91
N SER A 524 54.82 -13.83 -5.57
CA SER A 524 55.97 -13.34 -6.35
C SER A 524 56.57 -14.38 -7.32
N ASN A 525 55.98 -15.58 -7.38
CA ASN A 525 56.23 -16.61 -8.40
C ASN A 525 54.98 -16.72 -9.26
#